data_AF-A0A5B7KDX7-F1
#
_entry.id   AF-A0A5B7KDX7-F1
#
_cell.length_a   1.000
_cell.length_b   1.000
_cell.length_c   1.000
_cell.angle_alpha   90.00
_cell.angle_beta   90.00
_cell.angle_gamma   90.00
#
_symmetry.space_group_name_H-M   'P 1'
#
loop_
_entity.id
_entity.type
_entity.pdbx_description
1 polymer ?
#
loop_
_entity_poly.entity_id
_entity_poly.type
_entity_poly.pdbx_seq_one_letter_code
_entity_poly.pdbx_strand_id
1 'polypeptide(L)'
;MVHNYERKPDSSRLSYNEEDMARVLLDLDNGEGTIRTISNRYKIPLATLHRRWKGTMKNPGQLGHPTALLLDEERALAANVAALADYGLAFDMDDLCRFVQYYLNKKCRYVPCFKDNLPGIDWGYGFLKRHKYMISNRHCQNITRKRAAVSDKTVEEYFERLHFRCTRSSGNSEEDESNDDQDINESEVMEIEEGVSEVDNEIKPEIEEEGVSEVDKEIKPGSYCLVRFALKKSVVYYVGKIKGKSDDDVNDWEIDYYTV
;
A
#
# COMPACT_ATOMS: atom_id res chain seq x y z
N MET A 1 -17.64 2.42 15.31
CA MET A 1 -16.90 3.41 16.13
C MET A 1 -16.58 4.60 15.24
N VAL A 2 -16.48 5.83 15.76
CA VAL A 2 -16.18 7.01 14.92
C VAL A 2 -14.68 7.06 14.63
N HIS A 3 -14.28 6.81 13.38
CA HIS A 3 -12.87 6.76 12.97
C HIS A 3 -12.20 8.15 12.86
N ASN A 4 -13.01 9.21 12.70
CA ASN A 4 -12.57 10.60 12.55
C ASN A 4 -13.06 11.46 13.71
N TYR A 5 -12.58 11.15 14.92
CA TYR A 5 -12.83 12.02 16.07
C TYR A 5 -11.99 13.30 15.97
N GLU A 6 -12.67 14.42 15.81
CA GLU A 6 -12.09 15.75 15.96
C GLU A 6 -12.31 16.24 17.40
N ARG A 7 -11.23 16.71 18.03
CA ARG A 7 -11.30 17.18 19.41
C ARG A 7 -12.00 18.52 19.45
N LYS A 8 -12.77 18.76 20.50
CA LYS A 8 -13.27 20.11 20.78
C LYS A 8 -12.08 21.07 20.97
N PRO A 9 -12.13 22.27 20.37
CA PRO A 9 -11.02 23.23 20.40
C PRO A 9 -10.68 23.71 21.81
N ASP A 10 -11.60 23.58 22.77
CA ASP A 10 -11.48 24.00 24.17
C ASP A 10 -10.82 22.95 25.09
N SER A 11 -10.50 21.75 24.59
CA SER A 11 -9.98 20.68 25.44
C SER A 11 -8.50 20.90 25.80
N SER A 12 -8.24 21.54 26.95
CA SER A 12 -6.91 21.95 27.48
C SER A 12 -5.91 20.84 27.88
N ARG A 13 -6.15 19.56 27.53
CA ARG A 13 -5.35 18.42 28.04
C ARG A 13 -3.87 18.41 27.59
N LEU A 14 -3.48 19.23 26.61
CA LEU A 14 -2.10 19.63 26.30
C LEU A 14 -2.07 21.10 25.87
N SER A 15 -2.27 22.02 26.82
CA SER A 15 -2.21 23.46 26.55
C SER A 15 -0.78 24.02 26.48
N TYR A 16 0.25 23.16 26.49
CA TYR A 16 1.66 23.54 26.58
C TYR A 16 2.45 22.97 25.40
N ASN A 17 3.45 23.71 24.94
CA ASN A 17 4.36 23.28 23.89
C ASN A 17 5.43 22.32 24.46
N GLU A 18 5.88 21.36 23.66
CA GLU A 18 6.96 20.44 24.05
C GLU A 18 8.30 21.18 24.18
N GLU A 19 8.53 22.22 23.37
CA GLU A 19 9.69 23.09 23.49
C GLU A 19 9.74 23.83 24.84
N ASP A 20 8.59 24.34 25.30
CA ASP A 20 8.49 24.99 26.61
C ASP A 20 8.70 23.97 27.73
N MET A 21 8.24 22.73 27.56
CA MET A 21 8.54 21.64 28.50
C MET A 21 10.04 21.31 28.57
N ALA A 22 10.75 21.31 27.43
CA ALA A 22 12.18 21.06 27.42
C ALA A 22 12.95 22.15 28.20
N ARG A 23 12.61 23.43 28.00
CA ARG A 23 13.18 24.55 28.78
C ARG A 23 12.87 24.41 30.26
N VAL A 24 11.63 24.08 30.61
CA VAL A 24 11.19 23.86 31.99
C VAL A 24 11.95 22.74 32.69
N LEU A 25 12.27 21.65 31.97
CA LEU A 25 13.07 20.55 32.53
C LEU A 25 14.53 20.98 32.73
N LEU A 26 15.08 21.78 31.83
CA LEU A 26 16.42 22.37 31.97
C LEU A 26 16.51 23.30 33.19
N ASP A 27 15.56 24.21 33.36
CA ASP A 27 15.50 25.14 34.51
C ASP A 27 15.40 24.38 35.85
N LEU A 28 14.69 23.25 35.87
CA LEU A 28 14.58 22.38 37.04
C LEU A 28 15.90 21.66 37.36
N ASP A 29 16.62 21.21 36.34
CA ASP A 29 17.91 20.51 36.49
C ASP A 29 19.01 21.49 36.94
N ASN A 30 18.98 22.72 36.42
CA ASN A 30 19.84 23.83 36.83
C ASN A 30 19.52 24.38 38.24
N GLY A 31 18.43 23.94 38.86
CA GLY A 31 18.02 24.38 40.19
C GLY A 31 17.51 25.82 40.25
N GLU A 32 17.03 26.39 39.14
CA GLU A 32 16.59 27.80 39.05
C GLU A 32 15.29 28.10 39.83
N GLY A 33 14.64 27.09 40.38
CA GLY A 33 13.49 27.27 41.24
C GLY A 33 12.78 25.97 41.62
N THR A 34 11.77 26.10 42.48
CA THR A 34 10.91 24.97 42.82
C THR A 34 9.95 24.65 41.67
N ILE A 35 9.47 23.40 41.60
CA ILE A 35 8.47 22.94 40.61
C ILE A 35 7.25 23.88 40.57
N ARG A 36 6.84 24.43 41.72
CA ARG A 36 5.71 25.36 41.80
C ARG A 36 6.01 26.72 41.20
N THR A 37 7.21 27.25 41.42
CA THR A 37 7.66 28.51 40.82
C THR A 37 7.71 28.41 39.30
N ILE A 38 8.28 27.32 38.80
CA ILE A 38 8.44 27.07 37.36
C ILE A 38 7.09 26.80 36.69
N SER A 39 6.21 26.00 37.33
CA SER A 39 4.83 25.78 36.89
C SER A 39 4.06 27.09 36.68
N ASN A 40 4.18 28.04 37.61
CA ASN A 40 3.54 29.35 37.50
C ASN A 40 4.15 30.22 36.40
N ARG A 41 5.49 30.20 36.25
CA ARG A 41 6.21 30.96 35.20
C ARG A 41 5.78 30.55 33.80
N TYR A 42 5.74 29.23 33.55
CA TYR A 42 5.45 28.66 32.23
C TYR A 42 3.97 28.30 32.02
N LYS A 43 3.11 28.54 33.01
CA LYS A 43 1.67 28.21 33.00
C LYS A 43 1.38 26.75 32.65
N ILE A 44 2.26 25.84 33.07
CA ILE A 44 2.08 24.39 32.90
C ILE A 44 1.52 23.82 34.20
N PRO A 45 0.46 23.00 34.17
CA PRO A 45 -0.09 22.40 35.38
C PRO A 45 0.96 21.64 36.20
N LEU A 46 1.00 21.91 37.51
CA LEU A 46 1.98 21.36 38.45
C LEU A 46 2.08 19.83 38.37
N ALA A 47 0.94 19.14 38.32
CA ALA A 47 0.89 17.68 38.25
C ALA A 47 1.52 17.13 36.96
N THR A 48 1.31 17.83 35.84
CA THR A 48 1.93 17.48 34.55
C THR A 48 3.44 17.64 34.64
N LEU A 49 3.90 18.79 35.13
CA LEU A 49 5.33 19.06 35.28
C LEU A 49 6.01 18.03 36.21
N HIS A 50 5.42 17.77 37.37
CA HIS A 50 5.95 16.80 38.32
C HIS A 50 6.03 15.39 37.72
N ARG A 51 4.99 14.92 37.02
CA ARG A 51 5.01 13.59 36.36
C ARG A 51 6.02 13.49 35.23
N ARG A 52 6.27 14.60 34.51
CA ARG A 52 7.28 14.69 33.45
C ARG A 52 8.68 14.64 34.03
N TRP A 53 8.94 15.44 35.04
CA TRP A 53 10.24 15.47 35.73
C TRP A 53 10.57 14.13 36.41
N LYS A 54 9.58 13.46 37.01
CA LYS A 54 9.74 12.11 37.59
C LYS A 54 9.78 10.98 36.56
N GLY A 55 9.64 11.26 35.27
CA GLY A 55 9.63 10.24 34.21
C GLY A 55 8.46 9.23 34.29
N THR A 56 7.40 9.54 35.04
CA THR A 56 6.27 8.60 35.27
C THR A 56 5.20 8.69 34.17
N MET A 57 5.36 9.59 33.21
CA MET A 57 4.46 9.69 32.05
C MET A 57 4.83 8.64 31.00
N LYS A 58 3.88 7.77 30.65
CA LYS A 58 4.05 6.74 29.62
C LYS A 58 4.18 7.30 28.20
N ASN A 59 3.47 8.38 27.90
CA ASN A 59 3.49 9.01 26.57
C ASN A 59 3.70 10.53 26.73
N PRO A 60 4.95 10.98 26.92
CA PRO A 60 5.27 12.40 26.95
C PRO A 60 4.95 13.07 25.60
N GLY A 61 4.22 14.17 25.63
CA GLY A 61 4.05 15.07 24.47
C GLY A 61 2.93 14.68 23.51
N GLN A 62 2.36 13.49 23.67
CA GLN A 62 1.27 12.99 22.84
C GLN A 62 0.04 12.67 23.68
N LEU A 63 -1.13 13.03 23.16
CA LEU A 63 -2.39 12.57 23.74
C LEU A 63 -2.69 11.15 23.27
N GLY A 64 -3.17 10.33 24.20
CA GLY A 64 -3.67 8.99 23.91
C GLY A 64 -2.65 7.90 24.19
N HIS A 65 -3.08 6.68 23.87
CA HIS A 65 -2.25 5.50 24.06
C HIS A 65 -1.10 5.51 23.05
N PRO A 66 0.12 5.09 23.43
CA PRO A 66 1.21 4.91 22.48
C PRO A 66 0.84 3.92 21.39
N THR A 67 1.52 4.02 20.25
CA THR A 67 1.41 3.05 19.16
C THR A 67 1.79 1.65 19.64
N ALA A 68 1.13 0.63 19.07
CA ALA A 68 1.37 -0.76 19.43
C ALA A 68 2.74 -1.28 18.94
N LEU A 69 3.25 -0.69 17.84
CA LEU A 69 4.55 -0.98 17.24
C LEU A 69 5.51 0.19 17.46
N LEU A 70 6.81 -0.09 17.39
CA LEU A 70 7.86 0.94 17.39
C LEU A 70 7.81 1.73 16.08
N LEU A 71 8.26 2.99 16.12
CA LEU A 71 8.24 3.88 14.96
C LEU A 71 9.05 3.31 13.78
N ASP A 72 10.23 2.76 14.06
CA ASP A 72 11.11 2.20 13.02
C ASP A 72 10.52 0.93 12.40
N GLU A 73 9.82 0.12 13.21
CA GLU A 73 9.12 -1.06 12.72
C GLU A 73 7.95 -0.66 11.82
N GLU A 74 7.14 0.32 12.23
CA GLU A 74 6.05 0.82 11.38
C GLU A 74 6.56 1.39 10.06
N ARG A 75 7.69 2.12 10.07
CA ARG A 75 8.31 2.65 8.86
C ARG A 75 8.79 1.54 7.93
N ALA A 76 9.45 0.52 8.47
CA ALA A 76 9.89 -0.63 7.68
C ALA A 76 8.69 -1.40 7.09
N LEU A 77 7.62 -1.58 7.85
CA LEU A 77 6.37 -2.17 7.37
C LEU A 77 5.75 -1.33 6.25
N ALA A 78 5.68 0.00 6.41
CA ALA A 78 5.15 0.89 5.38
C ALA A 78 5.97 0.84 4.09
N ALA A 79 7.30 0.79 4.19
CA ALA A 79 8.19 0.64 3.04
C ALA A 79 7.96 -0.69 2.30
N ASN A 80 7.80 -1.80 3.04
CA ASN A 80 7.48 -3.09 2.44
C ASN A 80 6.12 -3.08 1.72
N VAL A 81 5.10 -2.47 2.34
CA VAL A 81 3.76 -2.35 1.72
C VAL A 81 3.81 -1.49 0.45
N ALA A 82 4.57 -0.39 0.46
CA ALA A 82 4.79 0.42 -0.73
C ALA A 82 5.46 -0.39 -1.85
N ALA A 83 6.51 -1.16 -1.53
CA ALA A 83 7.18 -2.02 -2.50
C ALA A 83 6.22 -3.08 -3.08
N LEU A 84 5.37 -3.71 -2.26
CA LEU A 84 4.36 -4.66 -2.75
C LEU A 84 3.38 -4.01 -3.73
N ALA A 85 3.00 -2.75 -3.47
CA ALA A 85 2.17 -1.97 -4.39
C ALA A 85 2.90 -1.66 -5.71
N ASP A 86 4.20 -1.36 -5.66
CA ASP A 86 5.02 -1.14 -6.87
C ASP A 86 5.13 -2.41 -7.73
N TYR A 87 5.16 -3.58 -7.09
CA TYR A 87 5.08 -4.88 -7.77
C TYR A 87 3.69 -5.19 -8.34
N GLY A 88 2.69 -4.33 -8.12
CA GLY A 88 1.33 -4.52 -8.64
C GLY A 88 0.52 -5.57 -7.89
N LEU A 89 0.93 -5.94 -6.68
CA LEU A 89 0.18 -6.87 -5.85
C LEU A 89 -1.03 -6.16 -5.22
N ALA A 90 -2.20 -6.80 -5.30
CA ALA A 90 -3.35 -6.37 -4.54
C ALA A 90 -3.05 -6.54 -3.04
N PHE A 91 -3.21 -5.48 -2.27
CA PHE A 91 -2.92 -5.48 -0.84
C PHE A 91 -4.07 -4.79 -0.09
N ASP A 92 -4.88 -5.58 0.61
CA ASP A 92 -6.04 -5.08 1.35
C ASP A 92 -5.69 -4.76 2.82
N MET A 93 -6.61 -4.09 3.51
CA MET A 93 -6.51 -3.80 4.94
C MET A 93 -6.41 -5.07 5.79
N ASP A 94 -7.09 -6.14 5.38
CA ASP A 94 -7.02 -7.43 6.06
C ASP A 94 -5.63 -8.08 5.87
N ASP A 95 -5.04 -7.96 4.68
CA ASP A 95 -3.67 -8.40 4.40
C ASP A 95 -2.65 -7.61 5.24
N LEU A 96 -2.84 -6.29 5.38
CA LEU A 96 -2.03 -5.47 6.28
C LEU A 96 -2.08 -6.00 7.72
N CYS A 97 -3.27 -6.29 8.23
CA CYS A 97 -3.44 -6.79 9.60
C CYS A 97 -2.78 -8.17 9.77
N ARG A 98 -2.96 -9.08 8.80
CA ARG A 98 -2.30 -10.40 8.83
C ARG A 98 -0.79 -10.32 8.67
N PHE A 99 -0.28 -9.42 7.85
CA PHE A 99 1.15 -9.20 7.67
C PHE A 99 1.81 -8.79 8.99
N VAL A 100 1.15 -7.90 9.73
CA VAL A 100 1.61 -7.47 11.06
C VAL A 100 1.50 -8.58 12.09
N GLN A 101 0.41 -9.37 12.07
CA GLN A 101 0.28 -10.55 12.92
C GLN A 101 1.42 -11.54 12.68
N TYR A 102 1.71 -11.83 11.41
CA TYR A 102 2.82 -12.70 11.02
C TYR A 102 4.16 -12.15 11.50
N TYR A 103 4.40 -10.84 11.33
CA TYR A 103 5.60 -10.18 11.82
C TYR A 103 5.77 -10.32 13.34
N LEU A 104 4.73 -10.05 14.12
CA LEU A 104 4.73 -10.15 15.58
C LEU A 104 4.97 -11.58 16.06
N ASN A 105 4.30 -12.55 15.42
CA ASN A 105 4.44 -13.96 15.74
C ASN A 105 5.86 -14.46 15.42
N LYS A 106 6.42 -14.06 14.27
CA LYS A 106 7.80 -14.39 13.88
C LYS A 106 8.83 -13.78 14.84
N LYS A 107 8.54 -12.62 15.41
CA LYS A 107 9.37 -11.97 16.45
C LYS A 107 9.09 -12.50 17.86
N CYS A 108 8.18 -13.46 18.03
CA CYS A 108 7.72 -13.97 19.33
C CYS A 108 7.30 -12.85 20.31
N ARG A 109 6.74 -11.75 19.79
CA ARG A 109 6.33 -10.60 20.60
C ARG A 109 4.82 -10.62 20.79
N TYR A 110 4.39 -10.58 22.04
CA TYR A 110 2.97 -10.44 22.40
C TYR A 110 2.60 -8.97 22.59
N VAL A 111 1.54 -8.53 21.92
CA VAL A 111 0.99 -7.18 22.04
C VAL A 111 -0.40 -7.26 22.70
N PRO A 112 -0.57 -6.83 23.96
CA PRO A 112 -1.82 -7.04 24.71
C PRO A 112 -3.08 -6.40 24.12
N CYS A 113 -2.94 -5.34 23.33
CA CYS A 113 -4.08 -4.69 22.69
C CYS A 113 -4.58 -5.43 21.43
N PHE A 114 -3.83 -6.43 20.95
CA PHE A 114 -4.20 -7.25 19.80
C PHE A 114 -4.65 -8.62 20.27
N LYS A 115 -5.86 -9.00 19.88
CA LYS A 115 -6.35 -10.35 20.14
C LYS A 115 -5.59 -11.32 19.24
N ASP A 116 -4.91 -12.31 19.82
CA ASP A 116 -4.09 -13.29 19.09
C ASP A 116 -3.03 -12.62 18.18
N ASN A 117 -2.46 -11.51 18.63
CA ASN A 117 -1.53 -10.66 17.86
C ASN A 117 -2.10 -10.13 16.53
N LEU A 118 -3.40 -10.23 16.29
CA LEU A 118 -4.07 -9.67 15.12
C LEU A 118 -4.49 -8.22 15.39
N PRO A 119 -3.94 -7.23 14.67
CA PRO A 119 -4.44 -5.87 14.75
C PRO A 119 -5.87 -5.79 14.20
N GLY A 120 -6.68 -4.94 14.82
CA GLY A 120 -8.02 -4.64 14.32
C GLY A 120 -8.00 -3.63 13.18
N ILE A 121 -9.13 -3.50 12.49
CA ILE A 121 -9.28 -2.57 11.36
C ILE A 121 -9.00 -1.10 11.73
N ASP A 122 -9.36 -0.70 12.96
CA ASP A 122 -9.05 0.63 13.52
C ASP A 122 -7.55 0.90 13.58
N TRP A 123 -6.76 -0.12 13.92
CA TRP A 123 -5.31 0.00 13.93
C TRP A 123 -4.78 0.22 12.51
N GLY A 124 -5.32 -0.50 11.52
CA GLY A 124 -4.96 -0.36 10.11
C GLY A 124 -5.25 1.03 9.56
N TYR A 125 -6.43 1.60 9.82
CA TYR A 125 -6.73 3.00 9.46
C TYR A 125 -5.80 4.00 10.17
N GLY A 126 -5.49 3.75 11.45
CA GLY A 126 -4.52 4.55 12.19
C GLY A 126 -3.12 4.50 11.57
N PHE A 127 -2.69 3.32 11.12
CA PHE A 127 -1.42 3.11 10.44
C PHE A 127 -1.36 3.88 9.11
N LEU A 128 -2.39 3.77 8.26
CA LEU A 128 -2.48 4.55 7.02
C LEU A 128 -2.48 6.06 7.29
N LYS A 129 -3.15 6.52 8.34
CA LYS A 129 -3.18 7.95 8.71
C LYS A 129 -1.79 8.45 9.11
N ARG A 130 -1.00 7.63 9.82
CA ARG A 130 0.38 7.97 10.23
C ARG A 130 1.35 7.97 9.04
N HIS A 131 1.16 7.06 8.08
CA HIS A 131 2.07 6.85 6.95
C HIS A 131 1.53 7.35 5.60
N LYS A 132 0.60 8.33 5.62
CA LYS A 132 -0.09 8.85 4.42
C LYS A 132 0.85 9.36 3.31
N TYR A 133 2.06 9.81 3.69
CA TYR A 133 3.07 10.28 2.73
C TYR A 133 3.74 9.16 1.95
N MET A 134 3.72 7.92 2.47
CA MET A 134 4.33 6.75 1.83
C MET A 134 3.28 5.86 1.16
N ILE A 135 2.12 5.69 1.81
CA ILE A 135 1.07 4.77 1.39
C ILE A 135 -0.28 5.48 1.37
N SER A 136 -1.06 5.21 0.31
CA SER A 136 -2.42 5.72 0.17
C SER A 136 -3.35 4.60 -0.27
N ASN A 137 -4.57 4.60 0.27
CA ASN A 137 -5.59 3.66 -0.18
C ASN A 137 -6.10 4.11 -1.56
N ARG A 138 -5.76 3.35 -2.60
CA ARG A 138 -6.21 3.57 -3.97
C ARG A 138 -7.25 2.52 -4.30
N HIS A 139 -8.36 2.95 -4.90
CA HIS A 139 -9.29 2.01 -5.51
C HIS A 139 -8.62 1.36 -6.72
N CYS A 140 -8.79 0.04 -6.85
CA CYS A 140 -8.37 -0.68 -8.04
C CYS A 140 -9.00 -0.03 -9.28
N GLN A 141 -8.18 0.39 -10.23
CA GLN A 141 -8.66 0.87 -11.51
C GLN A 141 -8.80 -0.32 -12.46
N ASN A 142 -9.88 -0.34 -13.25
CA ASN A 142 -10.00 -1.32 -14.33
C ASN A 142 -8.79 -1.21 -15.25
N ILE A 143 -8.16 -2.34 -15.55
CA ILE A 143 -7.04 -2.38 -16.49
C ILE A 143 -7.57 -1.98 -17.86
N THR A 144 -7.00 -0.91 -18.43
CA THR A 144 -7.39 -0.46 -19.76
C THR A 144 -6.93 -1.48 -20.81
N ARG A 145 -7.68 -1.64 -21.91
CA ARG A 145 -7.32 -2.59 -22.98
C ARG A 145 -5.89 -2.39 -23.49
N LYS A 146 -5.42 -1.14 -23.59
CA LYS A 146 -4.04 -0.83 -24.00
C LYS A 146 -2.99 -1.37 -23.03
N ARG A 147 -3.29 -1.38 -21.72
CA ARG A 147 -2.40 -1.87 -20.67
C ARG A 147 -2.45 -3.40 -20.54
N ALA A 148 -3.58 -4.01 -20.88
CA ALA A 148 -3.73 -5.47 -20.98
C ALA A 148 -3.17 -6.06 -22.28
N ALA A 149 -3.04 -5.24 -23.33
CA ALA A 149 -2.42 -5.64 -24.59
C ALA A 149 -0.90 -5.70 -24.44
N VAL A 150 -0.42 -6.78 -23.83
CA VAL A 150 1.01 -7.09 -23.68
C VAL A 150 1.40 -8.12 -24.74
N SER A 151 2.53 -7.92 -25.39
CA SER A 151 3.05 -8.89 -26.39
C SER A 151 3.79 -10.03 -25.71
N ASP A 152 3.81 -11.22 -26.32
CA ASP A 152 4.53 -12.39 -25.78
C ASP A 152 6.00 -12.09 -25.46
N LYS A 153 6.67 -11.31 -26.34
CA LYS A 153 8.06 -10.85 -26.12
C LYS A 153 8.23 -10.06 -24.83
N THR A 154 7.27 -9.20 -24.48
CA THR A 154 7.32 -8.39 -23.26
C THR A 154 7.16 -9.26 -22.02
N VAL A 155 6.39 -10.33 -22.11
CA VAL A 155 6.20 -11.29 -21.01
C VAL A 155 7.45 -12.13 -20.82
N GLU A 156 8.05 -12.63 -21.91
CA GLU A 156 9.33 -13.36 -21.87
C GLU A 156 10.45 -12.50 -21.26
N GLU A 157 10.63 -11.27 -21.73
CA GLU A 157 11.65 -10.34 -21.23
C GLU A 157 11.45 -10.03 -19.73
N TYR A 158 10.21 -9.96 -19.25
CA TYR A 158 9.91 -9.79 -17.83
C TYR A 158 10.34 -11.00 -17.00
N PHE A 159 10.02 -12.22 -17.42
CA PHE A 159 10.41 -13.43 -16.71
C PHE A 159 11.91 -13.68 -16.75
N GLU A 160 12.60 -13.35 -17.84
CA GLU A 160 14.06 -13.39 -17.92
C GLU A 160 14.72 -12.44 -16.91
N ARG A 161 14.23 -11.19 -16.81
CA ARG A 161 14.71 -10.22 -15.81
C ARG A 161 14.43 -10.66 -14.38
N LEU A 162 13.27 -11.26 -14.13
CA LEU A 162 12.92 -11.83 -12.84
C LEU A 162 13.86 -12.99 -12.48
N HIS A 163 14.08 -13.91 -13.41
CA HIS A 163 14.97 -15.05 -13.23
C HIS A 163 16.39 -14.58 -12.91
N PHE A 164 16.93 -13.63 -13.68
CA PHE A 164 18.25 -13.05 -13.45
C PHE A 164 18.40 -12.40 -12.06
N ARG A 165 17.37 -11.71 -11.57
CA ARG A 165 17.38 -11.12 -10.22
C ARG A 165 17.33 -12.18 -9.13
N CYS A 166 16.49 -13.21 -9.30
CA CYS A 166 16.38 -14.32 -8.36
C CYS A 166 17.66 -15.16 -8.26
N THR A 167 18.35 -15.40 -9.38
CA THR A 167 19.63 -16.11 -9.38
C THR A 167 20.74 -15.29 -8.72
N ARG A 168 20.80 -13.97 -8.94
CA ARG A 168 21.74 -13.06 -8.24
C ARG A 168 21.53 -13.03 -6.73
N SER A 169 20.30 -13.10 -6.25
CA SER A 169 20.03 -13.20 -4.80
C SER A 169 20.33 -14.57 -4.20
N SER A 170 20.51 -15.59 -5.05
CA SER A 170 20.80 -16.97 -4.65
C SER A 170 22.29 -17.35 -4.83
N GLY A 171 23.06 -16.53 -5.56
CA GLY A 171 24.49 -16.74 -5.83
C GLY A 171 25.40 -16.14 -4.77
N ASN A 172 25.42 -16.76 -3.60
CA ASN A 172 26.58 -16.79 -2.70
C ASN A 172 26.63 -18.19 -2.04
N SER A 173 26.71 -19.21 -2.88
CA SER A 173 27.24 -20.52 -2.51
C SER A 173 27.67 -21.23 -3.79
N GLU A 174 28.94 -21.59 -3.81
CA GLU A 174 29.59 -22.60 -4.64
C GLU A 174 30.08 -22.13 -6.02
N GLU A 175 31.34 -21.70 -5.98
CA GLU A 175 32.31 -21.88 -7.06
C GLU A 175 32.29 -23.36 -7.49
N ASP A 176 32.17 -23.61 -8.80
CA ASP A 176 32.81 -24.77 -9.42
C ASP A 176 33.23 -24.42 -10.84
N GLU A 177 34.54 -24.53 -11.03
CA GLU A 177 35.28 -24.34 -12.26
C GLU A 177 34.87 -25.36 -13.32
N SER A 178 34.68 -24.88 -14.56
CA SER A 178 35.19 -25.61 -15.73
C SER A 178 35.31 -24.65 -16.91
N ASN A 179 36.57 -24.40 -17.28
CA ASN A 179 37.02 -23.65 -18.44
C ASN A 179 36.41 -24.17 -19.74
N ASP A 180 36.12 -23.26 -20.67
CA ASP A 180 36.44 -23.45 -22.08
C ASP A 180 36.69 -22.09 -22.73
N ASP A 181 37.92 -21.94 -23.21
CA ASP A 181 38.48 -20.80 -23.93
C ASP A 181 37.80 -20.59 -25.28
N GLN A 182 37.33 -19.37 -25.58
CA GLN A 182 37.42 -18.80 -26.93
C GLN A 182 37.64 -17.28 -26.86
N ASP A 183 38.85 -16.88 -27.26
CA ASP A 183 39.22 -15.54 -27.69
C ASP A 183 38.25 -15.00 -28.76
N ILE A 184 37.94 -13.70 -28.72
CA ILE A 184 38.11 -12.75 -29.82
C ILE A 184 37.75 -11.32 -29.34
N ASN A 185 38.82 -10.52 -29.24
CA ASN A 185 39.00 -9.15 -29.72
C ASN A 185 38.20 -7.98 -29.13
N GLU A 186 38.97 -7.10 -28.47
CA GLU A 186 38.68 -5.70 -28.15
C GLU A 186 38.31 -4.88 -29.40
N SER A 187 37.20 -4.17 -29.35
CA SER A 187 37.06 -2.75 -29.73
C SER A 187 35.59 -2.38 -29.93
N GLU A 188 34.97 -1.76 -28.93
CA GLU A 188 34.23 -0.49 -29.11
C GLU A 188 33.74 0.01 -27.76
N VAL A 189 34.47 0.99 -27.25
CA VAL A 189 33.97 1.96 -26.28
C VAL A 189 33.13 2.95 -27.09
N MET A 190 31.84 3.05 -26.82
CA MET A 190 31.11 4.30 -27.05
C MET A 190 30.25 4.63 -25.83
N GLU A 191 30.68 5.70 -25.18
CA GLU A 191 29.99 6.49 -24.18
C GLU A 191 28.65 7.00 -24.75
N ILE A 192 27.60 7.02 -23.91
CA ILE A 192 26.41 7.83 -24.18
C ILE A 192 26.18 8.72 -22.96
N GLU A 193 26.35 10.01 -23.22
CA GLU A 193 26.17 11.14 -22.32
C GLU A 193 24.71 11.31 -21.88
N GLU A 194 24.56 11.90 -20.70
CA GLU A 194 23.32 12.39 -20.12
C GLU A 194 22.66 13.47 -21.00
N GLY A 195 21.35 13.34 -21.23
CA GLY A 195 20.54 14.34 -21.90
C GLY A 195 19.16 14.46 -21.27
N VAL A 196 18.99 15.47 -20.42
CA VAL A 196 17.73 15.89 -19.81
C VAL A 196 16.84 16.57 -20.85
N SER A 197 15.54 16.25 -20.89
CA SER A 197 14.53 17.16 -21.44
C SER A 197 13.23 17.11 -20.64
N GLU A 198 12.97 18.22 -19.95
CA GLU A 198 11.65 18.60 -19.42
C GLU A 198 10.78 19.10 -20.58
N VAL A 199 9.53 18.64 -20.65
CA VAL A 199 8.45 19.39 -21.32
C VAL A 199 7.17 19.19 -20.51
N ASP A 200 6.77 20.24 -19.79
CA ASP A 200 5.44 20.43 -19.24
C ASP A 200 4.41 20.57 -20.37
N ASN A 201 3.25 19.93 -20.21
CA ASN A 201 1.99 20.42 -20.78
C ASN A 201 0.81 19.90 -19.96
N GLU A 202 0.22 20.80 -19.18
CA GLU A 202 -1.11 20.66 -18.62
C GLU A 202 -2.15 20.59 -19.73
N ILE A 203 -2.93 19.51 -19.77
CA ILE A 203 -4.20 19.47 -20.51
C ILE A 203 -5.25 18.83 -19.60
N LYS A 204 -6.17 19.65 -19.09
CA LYS A 204 -7.47 19.19 -18.58
C LYS A 204 -8.31 18.68 -19.74
N PRO A 205 -9.15 17.66 -19.51
CA PRO A 205 -10.45 17.66 -20.15
C PRO A 205 -11.58 17.45 -19.15
N GLU A 206 -12.41 18.49 -19.00
CA GLU A 206 -13.86 18.32 -18.82
C GLU A 206 -14.39 17.61 -20.07
N ILE A 207 -15.03 16.45 -19.92
CA ILE A 207 -15.97 15.93 -20.92
C ILE A 207 -17.15 15.30 -20.18
N GLU A 208 -18.31 15.77 -20.60
CA GLU A 208 -19.66 15.55 -20.12
C GLU A 208 -20.13 14.10 -20.24
N GLU A 209 -21.11 13.73 -19.40
CA GLU A 209 -21.86 12.49 -19.48
C GLU A 209 -22.64 12.43 -20.80
N GLU A 210 -22.26 11.52 -21.71
CA GLU A 210 -23.16 11.08 -22.78
C GLU A 210 -23.22 9.55 -22.86
N GLY A 211 -24.42 9.03 -22.57
CA GLY A 211 -25.10 7.98 -23.33
C GLY A 211 -24.37 6.66 -23.55
N VAL A 212 -24.80 5.63 -22.82
CA VAL A 212 -24.65 4.23 -23.25
C VAL A 212 -25.32 4.08 -24.62
N SER A 213 -24.54 4.01 -25.68
CA SER A 213 -25.00 3.55 -26.98
C SER A 213 -24.77 2.04 -27.07
N GLU A 214 -25.88 1.30 -27.13
CA GLU A 214 -25.90 -0.08 -27.61
C GLU A 214 -25.32 -0.09 -29.02
N VAL A 215 -24.11 -0.65 -29.17
CA VAL A 215 -23.53 -0.91 -30.49
C VAL A 215 -23.83 -2.36 -30.82
N ASP A 216 -24.87 -2.56 -31.63
CA ASP A 216 -25.15 -3.80 -32.35
C ASP A 216 -23.94 -4.15 -33.22
N LYS A 217 -23.02 -4.96 -32.69
CA LYS A 217 -21.97 -5.59 -33.49
C LYS A 217 -22.57 -6.83 -34.12
N GLU A 218 -22.65 -6.82 -35.45
CA GLU A 218 -23.02 -7.98 -36.26
C GLU A 218 -22.28 -9.23 -35.76
N ILE A 219 -23.05 -10.14 -35.18
CA ILE A 219 -22.57 -11.38 -34.58
C ILE A 219 -22.16 -12.33 -35.71
N LYS A 220 -20.86 -12.64 -35.82
CA LYS A 220 -20.33 -13.59 -36.82
C LYS A 220 -20.24 -15.01 -36.22
N PRO A 221 -20.67 -16.06 -36.94
CA PRO A 221 -20.47 -17.45 -36.53
C PRO A 221 -19.00 -17.74 -36.22
N GLY A 222 -18.72 -18.41 -35.11
CA GLY A 222 -17.37 -18.68 -34.62
C GLY A 222 -16.80 -17.67 -33.61
N SER A 223 -17.50 -16.56 -33.36
CA SER A 223 -17.14 -15.61 -32.29
C SER A 223 -17.48 -16.17 -30.90
N TYR A 224 -16.77 -15.71 -29.88
CA TYR A 224 -17.06 -16.04 -28.48
C TYR A 224 -17.96 -14.98 -27.85
N CYS A 225 -18.99 -15.41 -27.13
CA CYS A 225 -19.86 -14.54 -26.34
C CYS A 225 -19.72 -14.85 -24.85
N LEU A 226 -19.97 -13.84 -24.03
CA LEU A 226 -19.90 -13.94 -22.58
C LEU A 226 -21.33 -13.87 -22.06
N VAL A 227 -21.86 -15.01 -21.63
CA VAL A 227 -23.26 -15.15 -21.22
C VAL A 227 -23.34 -14.99 -19.70
N ARG A 228 -24.13 -14.01 -19.26
CA ARG A 228 -24.35 -13.71 -17.85
C ARG A 228 -25.59 -14.45 -17.36
N PHE A 229 -25.41 -15.37 -16.42
CA PHE A 229 -26.51 -16.02 -15.71
C PHE A 229 -26.64 -15.44 -14.30
N ALA A 230 -27.80 -14.86 -14.01
CA ALA A 230 -28.14 -14.41 -12.66
C ALA A 230 -28.84 -15.54 -11.91
N LEU A 231 -28.17 -16.10 -10.89
CA LEU A 231 -28.77 -17.01 -9.92
C LEU A 231 -29.26 -16.20 -8.70
N LYS A 232 -30.12 -16.79 -7.86
CA LYS A 232 -30.72 -16.11 -6.71
C LYS A 232 -29.72 -15.51 -5.69
N LYS A 233 -28.46 -15.98 -5.67
CA LYS A 233 -27.42 -15.55 -4.72
C LYS A 233 -26.07 -15.21 -5.37
N SER A 234 -25.92 -15.40 -6.68
CA SER A 234 -24.65 -15.21 -7.38
C SER A 234 -24.87 -14.93 -8.86
N VAL A 235 -23.86 -14.33 -9.50
CA VAL A 235 -23.81 -14.15 -10.95
C VAL A 235 -22.70 -15.06 -11.46
N VAL A 236 -23.00 -15.88 -12.46
CA VAL A 236 -22.03 -16.76 -13.11
C VAL A 236 -21.90 -16.33 -14.57
N TYR A 237 -20.66 -16.24 -15.04
CA TYR A 237 -20.34 -15.90 -16.42
C TYR A 237 -19.84 -17.14 -17.13
N TYR A 238 -20.43 -17.44 -18.29
CA TYR A 238 -19.98 -18.54 -19.15
C TYR A 238 -19.46 -17.96 -20.46
N VAL A 239 -18.39 -18.55 -20.98
CA VAL A 239 -17.88 -18.24 -22.32
C VAL A 239 -18.45 -19.29 -23.27
N GLY A 240 -19.29 -18.86 -24.20
CA GLY A 240 -19.91 -19.69 -25.21
C GLY A 240 -19.33 -19.41 -26.59
N LYS A 241 -19.25 -20.44 -27.45
CA LYS A 241 -18.89 -20.27 -28.86
C LYS A 241 -20.17 -20.30 -29.71
N ILE A 242 -20.34 -19.29 -30.55
CA ILE A 242 -21.53 -19.14 -31.40
C ILE A 242 -21.39 -20.06 -32.62
N LYS A 243 -22.28 -21.05 -32.75
CA LYS A 243 -22.25 -22.01 -33.87
C LYS A 243 -22.92 -21.47 -35.14
N GLY A 244 -24.00 -20.72 -34.99
CA GLY A 244 -24.79 -20.20 -36.11
C GLY A 244 -26.17 -19.72 -35.65
N LYS A 245 -26.96 -19.22 -36.60
CA LYS A 245 -28.36 -18.82 -36.39
C LYS A 245 -29.25 -20.03 -36.73
N SER A 246 -30.15 -20.44 -35.84
CA SER A 246 -31.14 -21.47 -36.16
C SER A 246 -32.21 -20.90 -37.07
N ASP A 247 -32.60 -21.63 -38.12
CA ASP A 247 -33.61 -21.16 -39.09
C ASP A 247 -35.05 -21.14 -38.51
N ASP A 248 -35.25 -21.71 -37.32
CA ASP A 248 -36.59 -21.88 -36.74
C ASP A 248 -37.02 -20.76 -35.76
N ASP A 249 -36.12 -19.90 -35.28
CA ASP A 249 -36.47 -18.77 -34.41
C ASP A 249 -35.52 -17.56 -34.60
N VAL A 250 -36.10 -16.38 -34.84
CA VAL A 250 -35.37 -15.16 -35.26
C VAL A 250 -34.37 -14.64 -34.20
N ASN A 251 -34.44 -15.13 -32.95
CA ASN A 251 -33.64 -14.66 -31.82
C ASN A 251 -32.85 -15.73 -31.05
N ASP A 252 -32.84 -17.00 -31.49
CA ASP A 252 -32.05 -18.04 -30.82
C ASP A 252 -30.74 -18.31 -31.58
N TRP A 253 -29.63 -17.94 -30.96
CA TRP A 253 -28.30 -18.33 -31.39
C TRP A 253 -27.92 -19.63 -30.69
N GLU A 254 -27.49 -20.63 -31.44
CA GLU A 254 -27.03 -21.89 -30.86
C GLU A 254 -25.63 -21.70 -30.25
N ILE A 255 -25.53 -21.88 -28.93
CA ILE A 255 -24.31 -21.67 -28.14
C ILE A 255 -23.90 -23.00 -27.51
N ASP A 256 -22.70 -23.47 -27.84
CA ASP A 256 -22.08 -24.59 -27.11
C ASP A 256 -21.41 -24.07 -25.83
N TYR A 257 -21.70 -24.73 -24.72
CA TYR A 257 -21.03 -24.52 -23.44
C TYR A 257 -19.97 -25.60 -23.27
N TYR A 258 -18.72 -25.20 -23.12
CA TYR A 258 -17.63 -26.09 -22.71
C TYR A 258 -17.41 -25.89 -21.22
N THR A 259 -17.54 -26.96 -20.44
CA THR A 259 -17.06 -26.98 -19.04
C THR A 259 -15.57 -27.27 -19.11
N VAL A 260 -14.74 -26.35 -18.59
CA VAL A 260 -13.33 -26.63 -18.29
C VAL A 260 -13.28 -27.32 -16.93
#